data_AF-A0A812MMZ7-F1
#
_entry.id   AF-A0A812MMZ7-F1
#
_cell.length_a   1.000
_cell.length_b   1.000
_cell.length_c   1.000
_cell.angle_alpha   90.00
_cell.angle_beta   90.00
_cell.angle_gamma   90.00
#
_symmetry.space_group_name_H-M   'P 1'
#
loop_
_entity.id
_entity.type
_entity.pdbx_description
1 polymer ?
#
loop_
_entity_poly.entity_id
_entity_poly.type
_entity_poly.pdbx_seq_one_letter_code
_entity_poly.pdbx_strand_id
1 'polypeptide(L)'
;MLDIDIMMAVSQVEQEDLTVFSKLSIKGIVHCLWSNLIESVWMASLLFHMVELFAFIWWGLSGETHMREDHSSLTAVLWIIMTGGGLRELIQLGILGYNWHKKRSAHHDFTMRSMWDYRSKLITTWCMPTLVLAMIQLGFTYGAISHQQLFAHSEEDHMLMVSCVLLKSWLCIYMVRLHTSGVRIHAISSSLLGAATKQMIVITLMIFASFSLAFLIVAKGKDHGWVLASAYRGLLFHDGNGLDNLGLNVHEDMFEKNDILMMTVNLIGSTFFNIIVLNLIIAVYSNEYDRVQHQTPQYFLLARAKYCVMYYLSCSLVGWHGADFQSALRLASGVGAALSLPLFRSLK
;
A
#
# COMPACT_ATOMS: atom_id res chain seq x y z
N MET A 1 3.12 -31.71 -14.33
CA MET A 1 3.01 -30.27 -14.00
C MET A 1 1.81 -30.12 -13.08
N LEU A 2 1.94 -29.43 -11.93
CA LEU A 2 0.82 -29.23 -11.01
C LEU A 2 -0.23 -28.36 -11.71
N ASP A 3 -1.50 -28.75 -11.62
CA ASP A 3 -2.59 -27.97 -12.20
C ASP A 3 -2.78 -26.65 -11.42
N ILE A 4 -2.83 -25.53 -12.15
CA ILE A 4 -3.07 -24.20 -11.59
C ILE A 4 -4.46 -24.11 -10.96
N ASP A 5 -5.43 -24.91 -11.42
CA ASP A 5 -6.79 -24.91 -10.89
C ASP A 5 -6.83 -25.47 -9.46
N ILE A 6 -5.96 -26.45 -9.15
CA ILE A 6 -5.78 -26.96 -7.77
C ILE A 6 -5.19 -25.86 -6.88
N MET A 7 -4.18 -25.14 -7.36
CA MET A 7 -3.58 -24.03 -6.61
C MET A 7 -4.56 -22.88 -6.41
N MET A 8 -5.40 -22.62 -7.41
CA MET A 8 -6.46 -21.63 -7.33
C MET A 8 -7.47 -22.01 -6.23
N ALA A 9 -7.94 -23.25 -6.21
CA ALA A 9 -8.80 -23.74 -5.14
C ALA A 9 -8.14 -23.61 -3.74
N VAL A 10 -6.87 -23.99 -3.60
CA VAL A 10 -6.11 -23.83 -2.35
C VAL A 10 -5.97 -22.37 -1.95
N SER A 11 -5.82 -21.45 -2.92
CA SER A 11 -5.69 -20.02 -2.66
C SER A 11 -7.01 -19.37 -2.20
N GLN A 12 -8.14 -20.01 -2.47
CA GLN A 12 -9.48 -19.54 -2.09
C GLN A 12 -10.00 -20.09 -0.76
N VAL A 13 -9.24 -20.98 -0.11
CA VAL A 13 -9.58 -21.49 1.23
C VAL A 13 -9.84 -20.32 2.17
N GLU A 14 -10.99 -20.35 2.83
CA GLU A 14 -11.42 -19.32 3.77
C GLU A 14 -10.58 -19.36 5.05
N GLN A 15 -10.63 -18.29 5.84
CA GLN A 15 -9.86 -18.20 7.08
C GLN A 15 -10.32 -19.25 8.12
N GLU A 16 -11.57 -19.70 8.05
CA GLU A 16 -12.12 -20.73 8.95
C GLU A 16 -11.52 -22.12 8.67
N ASP A 17 -11.10 -22.38 7.43
CA ASP A 17 -10.59 -23.68 6.97
C ASP A 17 -9.06 -23.75 6.88
N LEU A 18 -8.35 -22.86 7.57
CA LEU A 18 -6.87 -22.83 7.57
C LEU A 18 -6.22 -24.12 8.06
N THR A 19 -6.97 -24.97 8.77
CA THR A 19 -6.52 -26.30 9.19
C THR A 19 -6.11 -27.18 8.00
N VAL A 20 -6.63 -26.93 6.78
CA VAL A 20 -6.20 -27.62 5.57
C VAL A 20 -4.70 -27.45 5.29
N PHE A 21 -4.12 -26.29 5.60
CA PHE A 21 -2.68 -26.03 5.45
C PHE A 21 -1.81 -26.76 6.49
N SER A 22 -2.40 -27.42 7.48
CA SER A 22 -1.65 -28.30 8.38
C SER A 22 -1.25 -29.61 7.70
N LYS A 23 -1.99 -30.05 6.67
CA LYS A 23 -1.75 -31.31 5.94
C LYS A 23 -0.43 -31.26 5.18
N LEU A 24 0.36 -32.33 5.31
CA LEU A 24 1.72 -32.42 4.74
C LEU A 24 1.72 -32.32 3.21
N SER A 25 0.67 -32.82 2.54
CA SER A 25 0.51 -32.72 1.09
C SER A 25 0.40 -31.27 0.60
N ILE A 26 -0.44 -30.45 1.24
CA ILE A 26 -0.61 -29.02 0.88
C ILE A 26 0.68 -28.24 1.16
N LYS A 27 1.33 -28.49 2.30
CA LYS A 27 2.64 -27.89 2.62
C LYS A 27 3.68 -28.22 1.54
N GLY A 28 3.77 -29.50 1.15
CA GLY A 28 4.70 -29.96 0.13
C GLY A 28 4.46 -29.30 -1.23
N ILE A 29 3.20 -29.21 -1.65
CA ILE A 29 2.81 -28.57 -2.92
C ILE A 29 3.20 -27.09 -2.94
N VAL A 30 2.80 -26.33 -1.91
CA VAL A 30 3.09 -24.88 -1.83
C VAL A 30 4.60 -24.64 -1.72
N HIS A 31 5.31 -25.43 -0.93
CA HIS A 31 6.76 -25.31 -0.78
C HIS A 31 7.50 -25.63 -2.08
N CYS A 32 7.15 -26.72 -2.75
CA CYS A 32 7.76 -27.11 -4.02
C CYS A 32 7.55 -26.05 -5.11
N LEU A 33 6.34 -25.48 -5.21
CA LEU A 33 6.05 -24.41 -6.17
C LEU A 33 6.78 -23.11 -5.82
N TRP A 34 6.79 -22.73 -4.54
CA TRP A 34 7.47 -21.51 -4.09
C TRP A 34 8.97 -21.57 -4.37
N SER A 35 9.66 -22.59 -3.81
CA SER A 35 11.12 -22.67 -3.82
C SER A 35 11.69 -22.88 -5.23
N ASN A 36 11.01 -23.65 -6.08
CA ASN A 36 11.53 -23.98 -7.42
C ASN A 36 11.19 -22.95 -8.49
N LEU A 37 10.07 -22.25 -8.38
CA LEU A 37 9.57 -21.39 -9.47
C LEU A 37 9.44 -19.92 -9.08
N ILE A 38 8.88 -19.63 -7.90
CA ILE A 38 8.40 -18.29 -7.57
C ILE A 38 9.43 -17.48 -6.80
N GLU A 39 10.23 -18.10 -5.95
CA GLU A 39 11.14 -17.42 -5.03
C GLU A 39 12.17 -16.54 -5.76
N SER A 40 12.78 -17.04 -6.83
CA SER A 40 13.76 -16.28 -7.61
C SER A 40 13.14 -15.05 -8.29
N VAL A 41 11.94 -15.21 -8.88
CA VAL A 41 11.25 -14.12 -9.55
C VAL A 41 10.71 -13.10 -8.56
N TRP A 42 10.19 -13.57 -7.41
CA TRP A 42 9.81 -12.71 -6.30
C TRP A 42 10.99 -11.88 -5.77
N MET A 43 12.17 -12.49 -5.59
CA MET A 43 13.38 -11.76 -5.17
C MET A 43 13.79 -10.69 -6.19
N ALA A 44 13.75 -11.01 -7.49
CA ALA A 44 14.02 -10.02 -8.54
C ALA A 44 13.00 -8.87 -8.52
N SER A 45 11.71 -9.18 -8.33
CA SER A 45 10.65 -8.19 -8.19
C SER A 45 10.87 -7.26 -7.00
N LEU A 46 11.22 -7.83 -5.84
CA LEU A 46 11.54 -7.07 -4.64
C LEU A 46 12.74 -6.15 -4.87
N LEU A 47 13.79 -6.65 -5.53
CA LEU A 47 14.95 -5.84 -5.88
C LEU A 47 14.57 -4.65 -6.77
N PHE A 48 13.75 -4.86 -7.80
CA PHE A 48 13.30 -3.75 -8.65
C PHE A 48 12.48 -2.71 -7.89
N HIS A 49 11.60 -3.13 -6.97
CA HIS A 49 10.88 -2.18 -6.12
C HIS A 49 11.80 -1.40 -5.19
N MET A 50 12.85 -2.02 -4.66
CA MET A 50 13.85 -1.33 -3.84
C MET A 50 14.66 -0.31 -4.66
N VAL A 51 15.02 -0.64 -5.90
CA VAL A 51 15.70 0.29 -6.83
C VAL A 51 14.79 1.47 -7.18
N GLU A 52 13.51 1.23 -7.46
CA GLU A 52 12.52 2.29 -7.69
C GLU A 52 12.34 3.18 -6.47
N LEU A 53 12.22 2.59 -5.28
CA LEU A 53 12.09 3.33 -4.02
C LEU A 53 13.32 4.22 -3.78
N PHE A 54 14.53 3.68 -4.01
CA PHE A 54 15.76 4.45 -3.94
C PHE A 54 15.77 5.61 -4.95
N ALA A 55 15.28 5.38 -6.18
CA ALA A 55 15.17 6.43 -7.19
C ALA A 55 14.23 7.57 -6.75
N PHE A 56 13.07 7.25 -6.16
CA PHE A 56 12.15 8.26 -5.62
C PHE A 56 12.75 9.05 -4.44
N ILE A 57 13.40 8.35 -3.51
CA ILE A 57 14.05 9.00 -2.36
C ILE A 57 15.18 9.90 -2.84
N TRP A 58 16.02 9.43 -3.75
CA TRP A 58 17.11 10.21 -4.31
C TRP A 58 16.59 11.44 -5.06
N TRP A 59 15.55 11.27 -5.88
CA TRP A 59 14.90 12.38 -6.60
C TRP A 59 14.37 13.43 -5.62
N GLY A 60 13.65 13.01 -4.57
CA GLY A 60 13.08 13.92 -3.59
C GLY A 60 14.11 14.62 -2.70
N LEU A 61 15.23 13.96 -2.38
CA LEU A 61 16.30 14.55 -1.57
C LEU A 61 17.26 15.44 -2.37
N SER A 62 17.42 15.18 -3.68
CA SER A 62 18.35 15.96 -4.51
C SER A 62 17.92 17.43 -4.66
N GLY A 63 16.63 17.74 -4.43
CA GLY A 63 16.09 19.09 -4.35
C GLY A 63 16.38 19.97 -5.57
N GLU A 64 16.02 21.25 -5.47
CA GLU A 64 16.33 22.28 -6.48
C GLU A 64 17.83 22.59 -6.58
N THR A 65 18.60 22.27 -5.52
CA THR A 65 19.99 22.71 -5.36
C THR A 65 21.01 21.95 -6.21
N HIS A 66 20.68 20.80 -6.79
CA HIS A 66 21.59 20.00 -7.62
C HIS A 66 21.21 19.91 -9.10
N MET A 67 20.08 20.49 -9.51
CA MET A 67 19.63 20.47 -10.91
C MET A 67 20.33 21.50 -11.82
N ARG A 68 21.19 22.37 -11.26
CA ARG A 68 21.57 23.60 -11.99
C ARG A 68 22.67 23.44 -13.04
N GLU A 69 23.68 22.57 -12.89
CA GLU A 69 24.83 22.64 -13.84
C GLU A 69 25.47 21.34 -14.38
N ASP A 70 25.26 20.10 -13.86
CA ASP A 70 25.99 18.94 -14.46
C ASP A 70 25.37 17.52 -14.33
N HIS A 71 24.18 17.36 -13.75
CA HIS A 71 23.60 16.02 -13.47
C HIS A 71 22.44 15.57 -14.38
N SER A 72 22.37 16.11 -15.61
CA SER A 72 21.30 15.79 -16.58
C SER A 72 21.19 14.30 -16.93
N SER A 73 22.31 13.56 -16.87
CA SER A 73 22.32 12.12 -17.19
C SER A 73 21.71 11.27 -16.08
N LEU A 74 22.02 11.55 -14.80
CA LEU A 74 21.52 10.78 -13.67
C LEU A 74 20.02 11.03 -13.48
N THR A 75 19.55 12.26 -13.65
CA THR A 75 18.12 12.58 -13.57
C THR A 75 17.32 11.87 -14.66
N ALA A 76 17.83 11.83 -15.89
CA ALA A 76 17.22 11.06 -16.98
C ALA A 76 17.13 9.56 -16.63
N VAL A 77 18.19 8.97 -16.06
CA VAL A 77 18.18 7.56 -15.64
C VAL A 77 17.14 7.30 -14.54
N LEU A 78 17.08 8.15 -13.51
CA LEU A 78 16.08 8.01 -12.44
C LEU A 78 14.66 8.15 -12.97
N TRP A 79 14.42 9.10 -13.88
CA TRP A 79 13.12 9.26 -14.51
C TRP A 79 12.71 8.03 -15.35
N ILE A 80 13.66 7.43 -16.08
CA ILE A 80 13.41 6.17 -16.82
C ILE A 80 13.07 5.04 -15.85
N ILE A 81 13.77 4.91 -14.73
CA ILE A 81 13.50 3.90 -13.71
C ILE A 81 12.09 4.09 -13.14
N MET A 82 11.71 5.31 -12.75
CA MET A 82 10.40 5.62 -12.20
C MET A 82 9.28 5.40 -13.23
N THR A 83 9.44 5.87 -14.47
CA THR A 83 8.41 5.69 -15.51
C THR A 83 8.30 4.22 -15.92
N GLY A 84 9.44 3.54 -16.08
CA GLY A 84 9.51 2.12 -16.40
C GLY A 84 8.86 1.24 -15.33
N GLY A 85 9.04 1.58 -14.05
CA GLY A 85 8.36 0.90 -12.94
C GLY A 85 6.84 0.99 -13.03
N GLY A 86 6.30 2.20 -13.26
CA GLY A 86 4.84 2.41 -13.41
C GLY A 86 4.26 1.66 -14.61
N LEU A 87 4.95 1.70 -15.76
CA LEU A 87 4.56 0.94 -16.96
C LEU A 87 4.63 -0.58 -16.74
N ARG A 88 5.65 -1.08 -16.03
CA ARG A 88 5.78 -2.50 -15.69
C ARG A 88 4.55 -2.98 -14.94
N GLU A 89 4.11 -2.26 -13.90
CA GLU A 89 2.93 -2.62 -13.12
C GLU A 89 1.65 -2.66 -13.97
N LEU A 90 1.44 -1.67 -14.85
CA LEU A 90 0.28 -1.67 -15.75
C LEU A 90 0.30 -2.84 -16.74
N ILE A 91 1.47 -3.15 -17.31
CA ILE A 91 1.64 -4.28 -18.23
C ILE A 91 1.36 -5.60 -17.49
N GLN A 92 1.89 -5.76 -16.27
CA GLN A 92 1.65 -6.94 -15.46
C GLN A 92 0.16 -7.11 -15.10
N LEU A 93 -0.54 -6.03 -14.77
CA LEU A 93 -1.99 -6.04 -14.55
C LEU A 93 -2.76 -6.41 -15.82
N GLY A 94 -2.36 -5.90 -16.98
CA GLY A 94 -2.95 -6.25 -18.27
C GLY A 94 -2.78 -7.73 -18.60
N ILE A 95 -1.57 -8.27 -18.43
CA ILE A 95 -1.27 -9.70 -18.65
C ILE A 95 -2.07 -10.56 -17.68
N LEU A 96 -2.09 -10.20 -16.39
CA LEU A 96 -2.87 -10.88 -15.36
C LEU A 96 -4.36 -10.91 -15.74
N GLY A 97 -4.93 -9.76 -16.11
CA GLY A 97 -6.34 -9.65 -16.52
C GLY A 97 -6.67 -10.50 -17.74
N TYR A 98 -5.81 -10.50 -18.76
CA TYR A 98 -5.96 -11.33 -19.95
C TYR A 98 -5.91 -12.83 -19.62
N ASN A 99 -4.89 -13.27 -18.88
CA ASN A 99 -4.74 -14.68 -18.51
C ASN A 99 -5.87 -15.15 -17.59
N TRP A 100 -6.32 -14.28 -16.68
CA TRP A 100 -7.50 -14.51 -15.85
C TRP A 100 -8.77 -14.68 -16.68
N HIS A 101 -9.00 -13.79 -17.64
CA HIS A 101 -10.14 -13.88 -18.56
C HIS A 101 -10.14 -15.20 -19.33
N LYS A 102 -8.99 -15.52 -19.93
CA LYS A 102 -8.78 -16.72 -20.72
C LYS A 102 -9.05 -17.99 -19.92
N LYS A 103 -8.54 -18.05 -18.68
CA LYS A 103 -8.79 -19.16 -17.77
C LYS A 103 -10.26 -19.29 -17.41
N ARG A 104 -10.91 -18.19 -17.03
CA ARG A 104 -12.35 -18.16 -16.76
C ARG A 104 -13.19 -18.67 -17.94
N SER A 105 -12.87 -18.25 -19.16
CA SER A 105 -13.62 -18.65 -20.36
C SER A 105 -13.40 -20.11 -20.76
N ALA A 106 -12.26 -20.70 -20.42
CA ALA A 106 -11.91 -22.08 -20.78
C ALA A 106 -12.73 -23.13 -19.99
N HIS A 107 -13.27 -22.79 -18.82
CA HIS A 107 -14.03 -23.72 -18.01
C HIS A 107 -15.52 -23.70 -18.37
N HIS A 108 -16.06 -24.90 -18.62
CA HIS A 108 -17.50 -25.13 -18.82
C HIS A 108 -18.25 -25.31 -17.49
N ASP A 109 -17.62 -25.90 -16.48
CA ASP A 109 -18.21 -26.07 -15.15
C ASP A 109 -18.39 -24.71 -14.45
N PHE A 110 -19.60 -24.49 -13.93
CA PHE A 110 -19.96 -23.29 -13.16
C PHE A 110 -19.11 -23.13 -11.91
N THR A 111 -18.78 -24.22 -11.23
CA THR A 111 -18.01 -24.20 -9.98
C THR A 111 -16.57 -23.76 -10.24
N MET A 112 -15.95 -24.28 -11.31
CA MET A 112 -14.63 -23.83 -11.74
C MET A 112 -14.68 -22.37 -12.19
N ARG A 113 -15.69 -21.99 -12.98
CA ARG A 113 -15.84 -20.61 -13.46
C ARG A 113 -16.05 -19.59 -12.33
N SER A 114 -16.74 -19.97 -11.26
CA SER A 114 -16.98 -19.08 -10.11
C SER A 114 -15.70 -18.81 -9.32
N MET A 115 -14.79 -19.79 -9.22
CA MET A 115 -13.46 -19.54 -8.64
C MET A 115 -12.72 -18.45 -9.41
N TRP A 116 -12.84 -18.43 -10.74
CA TRP A 116 -12.21 -17.43 -11.61
C TRP A 116 -13.04 -16.15 -11.80
N ASP A 117 -13.97 -15.82 -10.90
CA ASP A 117 -14.72 -14.56 -11.02
C ASP A 117 -13.84 -13.33 -10.71
N TYR A 118 -14.08 -12.24 -11.44
CA TYR A 118 -13.39 -10.95 -11.25
C TYR A 118 -13.75 -10.29 -9.92
N ARG A 119 -14.86 -10.72 -9.31
CA ARG A 119 -15.28 -10.29 -7.97
C ARG A 119 -14.56 -11.05 -6.87
N SER A 120 -13.69 -12.00 -7.20
CA SER A 120 -12.92 -12.71 -6.18
C SER A 120 -12.10 -11.73 -5.35
N LYS A 121 -12.09 -11.92 -4.02
CA LYS A 121 -11.30 -11.09 -3.10
C LYS A 121 -9.82 -11.08 -3.49
N LEU A 122 -9.35 -12.16 -4.11
CA LEU A 122 -7.96 -12.33 -4.53
C LEU A 122 -7.53 -11.31 -5.59
N ILE A 123 -8.28 -11.19 -6.69
CA ILE A 123 -7.91 -10.24 -7.76
C ILE A 123 -8.08 -8.79 -7.29
N THR A 124 -9.15 -8.49 -6.56
CA THR A 124 -9.40 -7.11 -6.07
C THR A 124 -8.32 -6.65 -5.11
N THR A 125 -7.87 -7.51 -4.18
CA THR A 125 -6.82 -7.15 -3.20
C THR A 125 -5.45 -6.95 -3.82
N TRP A 126 -5.19 -7.52 -5.00
CA TRP A 126 -3.93 -7.38 -5.72
C TRP A 126 -3.95 -6.27 -6.77
N CYS A 127 -5.01 -6.23 -7.59
CA CYS A 127 -5.09 -5.29 -8.70
C CYS A 127 -5.30 -3.87 -8.22
N MET A 128 -6.14 -3.63 -7.20
CA MET A 128 -6.47 -2.25 -6.79
C MET A 128 -5.25 -1.48 -6.25
N PRO A 129 -4.47 -2.00 -5.28
CA PRO A 129 -3.30 -1.27 -4.78
C PRO A 129 -2.23 -1.05 -5.87
N THR A 130 -2.03 -2.06 -6.73
CA THR A 130 -1.05 -2.00 -7.83
C THR A 130 -1.46 -0.95 -8.88
N LEU A 131 -2.75 -0.91 -9.23
CA LEU A 131 -3.30 0.08 -10.16
C LEU A 131 -3.18 1.49 -9.60
N VAL A 132 -3.59 1.71 -8.34
CA VAL A 132 -3.49 3.01 -7.67
C VAL A 132 -2.03 3.47 -7.65
N LEU A 133 -1.11 2.60 -7.25
CA LEU A 133 0.32 2.92 -7.22
C LEU A 133 0.86 3.29 -8.61
N ALA A 134 0.51 2.51 -9.64
CA ALA A 134 0.93 2.77 -11.01
C ALA A 134 0.38 4.11 -11.52
N MET A 135 -0.87 4.44 -11.21
CA MET A 135 -1.50 5.69 -11.61
C MET A 135 -0.84 6.90 -10.92
N ILE A 136 -0.57 6.84 -9.61
CA ILE A 136 0.12 7.92 -8.89
C ILE A 136 1.54 8.11 -9.44
N GLN A 137 2.27 7.00 -9.67
CA GLN A 137 3.62 7.02 -10.22
C GLN A 137 3.69 7.59 -11.65
N LEU A 138 2.74 7.22 -12.52
CA LEU A 138 2.65 7.76 -13.87
C LEU A 138 2.17 9.21 -13.88
N GLY A 139 1.26 9.57 -12.97
CA GLY A 139 0.83 10.96 -12.76
C GLY A 139 2.01 11.86 -12.37
N PHE A 140 2.81 11.43 -11.40
CA PHE A 140 4.03 12.14 -10.99
C PHE A 140 5.04 12.27 -12.13
N THR A 141 5.36 11.18 -12.83
CA THR A 141 6.36 11.21 -13.92
C THR A 141 5.91 12.06 -15.11
N TYR A 142 4.61 12.11 -15.40
CA TYR A 142 4.03 13.00 -16.39
C TYR A 142 4.10 14.47 -15.95
N GLY A 143 3.74 14.77 -14.69
CA GLY A 143 3.86 16.10 -14.08
C GLY A 143 5.29 16.62 -14.16
N ALA A 144 6.26 15.81 -13.75
CA ALA A 144 7.68 16.13 -13.75
C ALA A 144 8.23 16.51 -15.15
N ILE A 145 7.79 15.84 -16.22
CA ILE A 145 8.19 16.21 -17.60
C ILE A 145 7.64 17.58 -17.98
N SER A 146 6.35 17.82 -17.69
CA SER A 146 5.69 19.07 -18.07
C SER A 146 6.28 20.29 -17.37
N HIS A 147 6.72 20.12 -16.12
CA HIS A 147 7.26 21.19 -15.28
C HIS A 147 8.79 21.34 -15.39
N GLN A 148 9.47 20.51 -16.20
CA GLN A 148 10.91 20.62 -16.43
C GLN A 148 11.33 22.00 -17.01
N GLN A 149 10.39 22.80 -17.49
CA GLN A 149 10.62 24.17 -17.98
C GLN A 149 10.43 25.27 -16.92
N LEU A 150 9.82 24.99 -15.76
CA LEU A 150 9.69 25.93 -14.66
C LEU A 150 10.31 25.34 -13.40
N PHE A 151 11.40 25.94 -12.93
CA PHE A 151 12.19 25.53 -11.77
C PHE A 151 11.44 25.42 -10.43
N ALA A 152 10.14 25.67 -10.39
CA ALA A 152 9.31 25.51 -9.20
C ALA A 152 8.45 24.25 -9.37
N HIS A 153 8.81 23.18 -8.66
CA HIS A 153 7.93 22.02 -8.51
C HIS A 153 6.64 22.46 -7.80
N SER A 154 5.49 22.06 -8.35
CA SER A 154 4.21 22.30 -7.71
C SER A 154 4.16 21.59 -6.35
N GLU A 155 3.44 22.13 -5.37
CA GLU A 155 3.14 21.43 -4.11
C GLU A 155 2.48 20.07 -4.40
N GLU A 156 1.71 19.97 -5.48
CA GLU A 156 1.06 18.74 -5.93
C GLU A 156 2.07 17.64 -6.31
N ASP A 157 3.15 18.00 -7.02
CA ASP A 157 4.18 17.04 -7.43
C ASP A 157 4.92 16.47 -6.21
N HIS A 158 5.18 17.30 -5.21
CA HIS A 158 5.77 16.87 -3.95
C HIS A 158 4.84 15.91 -3.20
N MET A 159 3.54 16.19 -3.16
CA MET A 159 2.56 15.32 -2.52
C MET A 159 2.44 13.96 -3.23
N LEU A 160 2.46 13.95 -4.57
CA LEU A 160 2.47 12.71 -5.36
C LEU A 160 3.75 11.90 -5.12
N MET A 161 4.91 12.57 -5.10
CA MET A 161 6.20 11.93 -4.82
C MET A 161 6.24 11.30 -3.42
N VAL A 162 5.83 12.05 -2.39
CA VAL A 162 5.74 11.53 -1.01
C VAL A 162 4.79 10.34 -0.96
N SER A 163 3.65 10.41 -1.65
CA SER A 163 2.71 9.30 -1.76
C SER A 163 3.35 8.08 -2.42
N CYS A 164 4.11 8.25 -3.50
CA CYS A 164 4.86 7.18 -4.15
C CYS A 164 5.88 6.54 -3.21
N VAL A 165 6.67 7.35 -2.48
CA VAL A 165 7.67 6.84 -1.51
C VAL A 165 6.99 6.02 -0.42
N LEU A 166 5.90 6.53 0.17
CA LEU A 166 5.17 5.84 1.24
C LEU A 166 4.55 4.52 0.73
N LEU A 167 3.86 4.55 -0.41
CA LEU A 167 3.23 3.36 -0.98
C LEU A 167 4.25 2.32 -1.45
N LYS A 168 5.38 2.73 -2.05
CA LYS A 168 6.46 1.80 -2.43
C LYS A 168 7.15 1.20 -1.21
N SER A 169 7.39 2.00 -0.17
CA SER A 169 7.94 1.50 1.10
C SER A 169 7.01 0.46 1.72
N TRP A 170 5.71 0.76 1.77
CA TRP A 170 4.69 -0.18 2.23
C TRP A 170 4.66 -1.45 1.39
N LEU A 171 4.71 -1.33 0.06
CA LEU A 171 4.75 -2.48 -0.86
C LEU A 171 5.98 -3.36 -0.60
N CYS A 172 7.15 -2.78 -0.38
CA CYS A 172 8.37 -3.53 -0.07
C CYS A 172 8.21 -4.31 1.25
N ILE A 173 7.74 -3.65 2.31
CA ILE A 173 7.44 -4.30 3.61
C ILE A 173 6.42 -5.44 3.41
N TYR A 174 5.37 -5.19 2.64
CA TYR A 174 4.33 -6.17 2.33
C TYR A 174 4.86 -7.35 1.52
N MET A 175 5.82 -7.15 0.61
CA MET A 175 6.47 -8.25 -0.12
C MET A 175 7.37 -9.08 0.79
N VAL A 176 8.12 -8.45 1.70
CA VAL A 176 8.98 -9.13 2.67
C VAL A 176 8.20 -10.12 3.55
N ARG A 177 6.89 -9.92 3.76
CA ARG A 177 6.03 -10.86 4.52
C ARG A 177 6.04 -12.30 3.97
N LEU A 178 6.41 -12.52 2.71
CA LEU A 178 6.47 -13.84 2.07
C LEU A 178 7.80 -14.56 2.31
N HIS A 179 8.80 -13.83 2.81
CA HIS A 179 10.05 -14.40 3.28
C HIS A 179 9.88 -15.03 4.66
N THR A 180 10.73 -16.00 5.00
CA THR A 180 10.71 -16.67 6.31
C THR A 180 10.98 -15.71 7.47
N SER A 181 11.78 -14.67 7.27
CA SER A 181 11.98 -13.60 8.26
C SER A 181 10.75 -12.68 8.42
N GLY A 182 9.92 -12.58 7.38
CA GLY A 182 8.74 -11.71 7.35
C GLY A 182 7.48 -12.33 7.95
N VAL A 183 7.55 -13.53 8.50
CA VAL A 183 6.40 -14.23 9.10
C VAL A 183 5.73 -13.39 10.19
N ARG A 184 6.50 -12.62 10.97
CA ARG A 184 5.95 -11.71 12.00
C ARG A 184 5.17 -10.54 11.40
N ILE A 185 5.58 -10.03 10.23
CA ILE A 185 4.85 -8.97 9.51
C ILE A 185 3.44 -9.46 9.16
N HIS A 186 3.30 -10.76 8.86
CA HIS A 186 2.00 -11.36 8.60
C HIS A 186 1.11 -11.34 9.85
N ALA A 187 1.64 -11.70 11.02
CA ALA A 187 0.89 -11.65 12.28
C ALA A 187 0.41 -10.22 12.58
N ILE A 188 1.30 -9.23 12.46
CA ILE A 188 0.99 -7.79 12.67
C ILE A 188 -0.08 -7.31 11.68
N SER A 189 0.07 -7.61 10.39
CA SER A 189 -0.88 -7.16 9.36
C SER A 189 -2.26 -7.79 9.56
N SER A 190 -2.29 -9.08 9.91
CA SER A 190 -3.54 -9.82 10.12
C SER A 190 -4.22 -9.45 11.43
N SER A 191 -3.49 -9.12 12.50
CA SER A 191 -4.07 -8.63 13.76
C SER A 191 -4.63 -7.21 13.62
N LEU A 192 -3.98 -6.34 12.85
CA LEU A 192 -4.50 -5.00 12.51
C LEU A 192 -5.80 -5.07 11.71
N LEU A 193 -5.93 -6.07 10.82
CA LEU A 193 -7.13 -6.27 10.00
C LEU A 193 -8.15 -7.24 10.62
N GLY A 194 -7.92 -7.69 11.86
CA GLY A 194 -8.81 -8.54 12.62
C GLY A 194 -10.19 -7.89 12.82
N ALA A 195 -11.25 -8.69 12.91
CA ALA A 195 -12.60 -8.18 13.08
C ALA A 195 -12.75 -7.35 14.37
N ALA A 196 -12.18 -7.83 15.47
CA ALA A 196 -12.19 -7.14 16.76
C ALA A 196 -11.43 -5.80 16.70
N THR A 197 -10.21 -5.79 16.15
CA THR A 197 -9.41 -4.56 16.00
C THR A 197 -10.12 -3.55 15.09
N LYS A 198 -10.76 -3.99 13.99
CA LYS A 198 -11.57 -3.10 13.13
C LYS A 198 -12.75 -2.48 13.87
N GLN A 199 -13.50 -3.26 14.64
CA GLN A 199 -14.59 -2.75 15.46
C GLN A 199 -14.08 -1.71 16.46
N MET A 200 -12.95 -1.99 17.12
CA MET A 200 -12.34 -1.08 18.08
C MET A 200 -11.85 0.23 17.44
N ILE A 201 -11.25 0.17 16.25
CA ILE A 201 -10.86 1.35 15.49
C ILE A 201 -12.10 2.18 15.11
N VAL A 202 -13.18 1.55 14.66
CA VAL A 202 -14.44 2.26 14.33
C VAL A 202 -15.03 2.94 15.56
N ILE A 203 -15.09 2.26 16.71
CA ILE A 203 -15.56 2.83 17.98
C ILE A 203 -14.68 4.04 18.37
N THR A 204 -13.36 3.89 18.27
CA THR A 204 -12.39 4.95 18.56
C THR A 204 -12.61 6.17 17.66
N LEU A 205 -12.82 5.96 16.35
CA LEU A 205 -13.09 7.03 15.40
C LEU A 205 -14.43 7.73 15.68
N MET A 206 -15.47 6.99 16.08
CA MET A 206 -16.77 7.58 16.46
C MET A 206 -16.65 8.46 17.70
N ILE A 207 -15.92 7.99 18.72
CA ILE A 207 -15.64 8.77 19.93
C ILE A 207 -14.80 10.00 19.56
N PHE A 208 -13.78 9.84 18.72
CA PHE A 208 -12.92 10.94 18.29
C PHE A 208 -13.69 12.01 17.51
N ALA A 209 -14.57 11.59 16.62
CA ALA A 209 -15.46 12.49 15.90
C ALA A 209 -16.39 13.26 16.86
N SER A 210 -16.93 12.59 17.88
CA SER A 210 -17.76 13.23 18.91
C SER A 210 -17.02 14.34 19.67
N PHE A 211 -15.81 14.04 20.17
CA PHE A 211 -14.98 15.06 20.85
C PHE A 211 -14.53 16.17 19.91
N SER A 212 -14.18 15.84 18.66
CA SER A 212 -13.79 16.83 17.65
C SER A 212 -14.93 17.80 17.34
N LEU A 213 -16.17 17.32 17.22
CA LEU A 213 -17.35 18.17 17.06
C LEU A 213 -17.59 19.04 18.30
N ALA A 214 -17.41 18.50 19.51
CA ALA A 214 -17.49 19.28 20.74
C ALA A 214 -16.46 20.43 20.74
N PHE A 215 -15.20 20.16 20.38
CA PHE A 215 -14.17 21.20 20.25
C PHE A 215 -14.51 22.25 19.20
N LEU A 216 -15.08 21.86 18.05
CA LEU A 216 -15.51 22.82 17.02
C LEU A 216 -16.64 23.74 17.51
N ILE A 217 -17.54 23.24 18.36
CA ILE A 217 -18.62 24.04 18.96
C ILE A 217 -18.07 25.04 19.98
N VAL A 218 -17.08 24.63 20.77
CA VAL A 218 -16.45 25.47 21.80
C VAL A 218 -15.52 26.51 21.19
N ALA A 219 -14.69 26.12 20.22
CA ALA A 219 -13.70 26.96 19.57
C ALA A 219 -14.31 27.88 18.48
N LYS A 220 -15.37 28.63 18.82
CA LYS A 220 -16.01 29.56 17.90
C LYS A 220 -15.01 30.61 17.41
N GLY A 221 -14.93 30.80 16.09
CA GLY A 221 -14.06 31.78 15.47
C GLY A 221 -12.62 31.30 15.17
N LYS A 222 -12.27 30.06 15.51
CA LYS A 222 -11.02 29.43 15.04
C LYS A 222 -11.25 28.67 13.74
N ASP A 223 -10.19 28.53 12.94
CA ASP A 223 -10.23 27.71 11.72
C ASP A 223 -10.52 26.24 12.06
N HIS A 224 -11.50 25.64 11.38
CA HIS A 224 -11.97 24.29 11.65
C HIS A 224 -10.87 23.25 11.39
N GLY A 225 -10.07 23.44 10.34
CA GLY A 225 -8.96 22.55 10.00
C GLY A 225 -7.90 22.55 11.11
N TRP A 226 -7.54 23.74 11.59
CA TRP A 226 -6.59 23.89 12.69
C TRP A 226 -7.06 23.25 14.00
N VAL A 227 -8.35 23.42 14.37
CA VAL A 227 -8.91 22.81 15.58
C VAL A 227 -8.91 21.28 15.48
N LEU A 228 -9.32 20.73 14.32
CA LEU A 228 -9.34 19.28 14.10
C LEU A 228 -7.93 18.69 14.11
N ALA A 229 -6.95 19.36 13.49
CA ALA A 229 -5.55 18.94 13.51
C ALA A 229 -4.96 18.97 14.92
N SER A 230 -5.30 20.00 15.71
CA SER A 230 -4.87 20.11 17.11
C SER A 230 -5.51 19.04 18.00
N ALA A 231 -6.80 18.72 17.79
CA ALA A 231 -7.49 17.63 18.47
C ALA A 231 -6.93 16.26 18.11
N TYR A 232 -6.62 16.02 16.83
CA TYR A 232 -5.96 14.80 16.38
C TYR A 232 -4.60 14.61 17.07
N ARG A 233 -3.74 15.63 17.05
CA ARG A 233 -2.41 15.61 17.70
C ARG A 233 -2.52 15.46 19.23
N GLY A 234 -3.37 16.25 19.87
CA GLY A 234 -3.51 16.27 21.32
C GLY A 234 -4.17 15.01 21.88
N LEU A 235 -5.25 14.52 21.27
CA LEU A 235 -6.01 13.39 21.80
C LEU A 235 -5.46 12.02 21.40
N LEU A 236 -5.06 11.82 20.14
CA LEU A 236 -4.62 10.50 19.68
C LEU A 236 -3.13 10.24 19.89
N PHE A 237 -2.29 11.29 19.82
CA PHE A 237 -0.84 11.17 19.97
C PHE A 237 -0.30 11.72 21.28
N HIS A 238 -1.17 12.30 22.12
CA HIS A 238 -0.76 12.93 23.37
C HIS A 238 0.31 14.03 23.16
N ASP A 239 0.23 14.75 22.04
CA ASP A 239 1.16 15.85 21.76
C ASP A 239 0.77 17.08 22.59
N GLY A 240 1.65 17.48 23.52
CA GLY A 240 1.45 18.63 24.40
C GLY A 240 1.10 19.90 23.64
N ASN A 241 1.75 20.15 22.49
CA ASN A 241 1.45 21.33 21.65
C ASN A 241 0.01 21.29 21.10
N GLY A 242 -0.51 20.10 20.78
CA GLY A 242 -1.89 19.94 20.34
C GLY A 242 -2.88 20.28 21.45
N LEU A 243 -2.58 19.87 22.68
CA LEU A 243 -3.40 20.19 23.86
C LEU A 243 -3.29 21.68 24.24
N ASP A 244 -2.11 22.27 24.15
CA ASP A 244 -1.88 23.70 24.42
C ASP A 244 -2.67 24.58 23.45
N ASN A 245 -2.67 24.22 22.16
CA ASN A 245 -3.49 24.87 21.12
C ASN A 245 -4.99 24.77 21.40
N LEU A 246 -5.42 23.70 22.08
CA LEU A 246 -6.78 23.51 22.56
C LEU A 246 -7.05 24.16 23.91
N GLY A 247 -6.22 25.11 24.36
CA GLY A 247 -6.49 25.92 25.55
C GLY A 247 -6.05 25.29 26.87
N LEU A 248 -5.14 24.31 26.85
CA LEU A 248 -4.50 23.81 28.07
C LEU A 248 -3.36 24.73 28.57
N ASN A 249 -2.87 25.63 27.72
CA ASN A 249 -1.80 26.55 28.09
C ASN A 249 -2.33 27.65 29.03
N VAL A 250 -2.04 27.50 30.32
CA VAL A 250 -2.36 28.50 31.35
C VAL A 250 -1.25 29.56 31.33
N HIS A 251 -1.49 30.70 30.69
CA HIS A 251 -0.60 31.84 30.83
C HIS A 251 -0.78 32.48 32.22
N GLU A 252 0.32 32.59 32.99
CA GLU A 252 0.34 33.07 34.37
C GLU A 252 -0.35 34.44 34.55
N ASP A 253 -0.26 35.31 33.53
CA ASP A 253 -0.78 36.68 33.59
C ASP A 253 -2.24 36.83 33.13
N MET A 254 -2.90 35.76 32.66
CA MET A 254 -4.18 35.85 31.92
C MET A 254 -5.26 34.87 32.41
N PHE A 255 -5.28 34.60 33.71
CA PHE A 255 -6.30 33.72 34.32
C PHE A 255 -7.75 34.12 34.00
N GLU A 256 -8.05 35.42 33.87
CA GLU A 256 -9.40 35.90 33.52
C GLU A 256 -9.81 35.63 32.06
N LYS A 257 -8.86 35.35 31.16
CA LYS A 257 -9.15 35.09 29.74
C LYS A 257 -9.13 33.61 29.38
N ASN A 258 -8.83 32.73 30.33
CA ASN A 258 -8.86 31.30 30.08
C ASN A 258 -10.30 30.83 29.90
N ASP A 259 -10.57 30.21 28.76
CA ASP A 259 -11.84 29.54 28.50
C ASP A 259 -11.89 28.26 29.34
N ILE A 260 -12.41 28.40 30.57
CA ILE A 260 -12.57 27.30 31.54
C ILE A 260 -13.32 26.12 30.90
N LEU A 261 -14.28 26.40 30.00
CA LEU A 261 -15.04 25.36 29.33
C LEU A 261 -14.15 24.57 28.37
N MET A 262 -13.35 25.25 27.54
CA MET A 262 -12.38 24.60 26.65
C MET A 262 -11.36 23.76 27.43
N MET A 263 -10.79 24.30 28.50
CA MET A 263 -9.85 23.58 29.37
C MET A 263 -10.48 22.32 29.97
N THR A 264 -11.73 22.43 30.44
CA THR A 264 -12.47 21.29 31.03
C THR A 264 -12.73 20.20 30.00
N VAL A 265 -13.20 20.55 28.80
CA VAL A 265 -13.44 19.59 27.71
C VAL A 265 -12.13 18.92 27.30
N ASN A 266 -11.03 19.67 27.25
CA ASN A 266 -9.71 19.13 26.90
C ASN A 266 -9.18 18.15 27.96
N LEU A 267 -9.31 18.49 29.25
CA LEU A 267 -8.93 17.61 30.35
C LEU A 267 -9.71 16.29 30.32
N ILE A 268 -11.03 16.37 30.12
CA ILE A 268 -11.90 15.19 30.01
C ILE A 268 -11.53 14.36 28.78
N GLY A 269 -11.36 15.01 27.63
CA GLY A 269 -10.98 14.35 26.37
C GLY A 269 -9.64 13.64 26.48
N SER A 270 -8.61 14.33 26.98
CA SER A 270 -7.27 13.77 27.18
C SER A 270 -7.29 12.60 28.15
N THR A 271 -8.00 12.70 29.28
CA THR A 271 -8.16 11.60 30.25
C THR A 271 -8.83 10.40 29.59
N PHE A 272 -9.93 10.63 28.87
CA PHE A 272 -10.70 9.58 28.22
C PHE A 272 -9.89 8.86 27.14
N PHE A 273 -9.21 9.61 26.25
CA PHE A 273 -8.43 9.01 25.17
C PHE A 273 -7.17 8.30 25.68
N ASN A 274 -6.38 8.98 26.51
CA ASN A 274 -5.07 8.48 26.90
C ASN A 274 -5.16 7.35 27.94
N ILE A 275 -6.13 7.42 28.86
CA ILE A 275 -6.26 6.41 29.91
C ILE A 275 -7.21 5.30 29.50
N ILE A 276 -8.36 5.60 28.89
CA ILE A 276 -9.39 4.59 28.64
C ILE A 276 -9.22 3.99 27.25
N VAL A 277 -9.29 4.83 26.20
CA VAL A 277 -9.31 4.35 24.81
C VAL A 277 -7.99 3.68 24.42
N LEU A 278 -6.85 4.31 24.70
CA LEU A 278 -5.54 3.78 24.32
C LEU A 278 -5.25 2.44 24.99
N ASN A 279 -5.53 2.32 26.30
CA ASN A 279 -5.36 1.06 27.04
C ASN A 279 -6.30 -0.04 26.51
N LEU A 280 -7.53 0.30 26.13
CA LEU A 280 -8.45 -0.65 25.52
C LEU A 280 -7.98 -1.11 24.13
N ILE A 281 -7.44 -0.20 23.30
CA ILE A 281 -6.85 -0.56 21.99
C ILE A 281 -5.68 -1.53 22.20
N ILE A 282 -4.77 -1.23 23.13
CA ILE A 282 -3.61 -2.09 23.42
C ILE A 282 -4.08 -3.48 23.88
N ALA A 283 -5.05 -3.54 24.79
CA ALA A 283 -5.58 -4.82 25.29
C ALA A 283 -6.24 -5.66 24.18
N VAL A 284 -7.11 -5.04 23.37
CA VAL A 284 -7.78 -5.72 22.24
C VAL A 284 -6.77 -6.16 21.20
N TYR A 285 -5.83 -5.30 20.85
CA TYR A 285 -4.79 -5.60 19.85
C TYR A 285 -3.86 -6.71 20.33
N SER A 286 -3.42 -6.70 21.59
CA SER A 286 -2.58 -7.75 22.17
C SER A 286 -3.28 -9.11 22.12
N ASN A 287 -4.53 -9.16 22.56
CA ASN A 287 -5.31 -10.40 22.55
C ASN A 287 -5.53 -10.93 21.12
N GLU A 288 -5.82 -10.05 20.16
CA GLU A 288 -5.96 -10.43 18.75
C GLU A 288 -4.63 -10.85 18.12
N TYR A 289 -3.53 -10.19 18.48
CA TYR A 289 -2.19 -10.54 18.04
C TYR A 289 -1.78 -11.93 18.52
N ASP A 290 -1.97 -12.25 19.80
CA ASP A 290 -1.67 -13.57 20.37
C ASP A 290 -2.49 -14.67 19.67
N ARG A 291 -3.79 -14.41 19.44
CA ARG A 291 -4.67 -15.32 18.70
C ARG A 291 -4.16 -15.60 17.28
N VAL A 292 -3.78 -14.56 16.55
CA VAL A 292 -3.30 -14.68 15.16
C VAL A 292 -1.89 -15.27 15.08
N GLN A 293 -1.04 -15.01 16.08
CA GLN A 293 0.33 -15.52 16.14
C GLN A 293 0.36 -17.05 16.06
N HIS A 294 -0.55 -17.75 16.74
CA HIS A 294 -0.65 -19.20 16.70
C HIS A 294 -1.05 -19.76 15.32
N GLN A 295 -1.80 -18.99 14.53
CA GLN A 295 -2.27 -19.37 13.19
C GLN A 295 -1.34 -18.88 12.06
N THR A 296 -0.29 -18.13 12.42
CA THR A 296 0.59 -17.46 11.46
C THR A 296 1.26 -18.42 10.46
N PRO A 297 1.69 -19.65 10.83
CA PRO A 297 2.25 -20.60 9.85
C PRO A 297 1.27 -20.98 8.73
N GLN A 298 -0.01 -21.16 9.05
CA GLN A 298 -1.05 -21.49 8.07
C GLN A 298 -1.32 -20.30 7.16
N TYR A 299 -1.44 -19.11 7.75
CA TYR A 299 -1.60 -17.87 7.01
C TYR A 299 -0.44 -17.59 6.05
N PHE A 300 0.80 -17.88 6.47
CA PHE A 300 1.99 -17.75 5.66
C PHE A 300 1.94 -18.65 4.41
N LEU A 301 1.54 -19.92 4.59
CA LEU A 301 1.37 -20.85 3.48
C LEU A 301 0.23 -20.42 2.53
N LEU A 302 -0.89 -19.95 3.07
CA LEU A 302 -1.98 -19.41 2.28
C LEU A 302 -1.54 -18.18 1.48
N ALA A 303 -0.78 -17.27 2.09
CA ALA A 303 -0.25 -16.09 1.42
C ALA A 303 0.69 -16.47 0.26
N ARG A 304 1.58 -17.46 0.47
CA ARG A 304 2.42 -18.00 -0.60
C ARG A 304 1.61 -18.68 -1.69
N ALA A 305 0.61 -19.49 -1.35
CA ALA A 305 -0.27 -20.12 -2.33
C ALA A 305 -0.98 -19.09 -3.22
N LYS A 306 -1.54 -18.03 -2.61
CA LYS A 306 -2.12 -16.89 -3.31
C LYS A 306 -1.11 -16.19 -4.21
N TYR A 307 0.09 -15.93 -3.70
CA TYR A 307 1.15 -15.30 -4.47
C TYR A 307 1.57 -16.17 -5.66
N CYS A 308 1.75 -17.48 -5.48
CA CYS A 308 2.08 -18.40 -6.55
C CYS A 308 1.04 -18.38 -7.68
N VAL A 309 -0.26 -18.34 -7.36
CA VAL A 309 -1.32 -18.25 -8.38
C VAL A 309 -1.24 -16.93 -9.15
N MET A 310 -1.15 -15.80 -8.42
CA MET A 310 -1.04 -14.48 -9.05
C MET A 310 0.19 -14.39 -9.95
N TYR A 311 1.34 -14.81 -9.44
CA TYR A 311 2.59 -14.75 -10.17
C TYR A 311 2.61 -15.70 -11.36
N TYR A 312 2.05 -16.90 -11.23
CA TYR A 312 1.92 -17.82 -12.34
C TYR A 312 1.09 -17.20 -13.48
N LEU A 313 0.02 -16.47 -13.15
CA LEU A 313 -0.83 -15.81 -14.15
C LEU A 313 -0.20 -14.53 -14.70
N SER A 314 0.59 -13.80 -13.92
CA SER A 314 1.33 -12.61 -14.39
C SER A 314 2.55 -12.99 -15.23
N CYS A 315 3.23 -14.10 -14.90
CA CYS A 315 4.44 -14.57 -15.54
C CYS A 315 4.21 -15.69 -16.55
N SER A 316 2.99 -16.22 -16.69
CA SER A 316 2.57 -16.93 -17.90
C SER A 316 2.45 -15.91 -19.02
N LEU A 317 3.59 -15.29 -19.34
CA LEU A 317 3.81 -14.64 -20.60
C LEU A 317 3.36 -15.65 -21.63
N VAL A 318 2.45 -15.16 -22.47
CA VAL A 318 2.29 -15.59 -23.85
C VAL A 318 3.55 -16.32 -24.27
N GLY A 319 3.44 -17.63 -24.55
CA GLY A 319 4.60 -18.48 -24.78
C GLY A 319 5.61 -17.71 -25.63
N TRP A 320 6.84 -17.55 -25.11
CA TRP A 320 7.87 -16.66 -25.69
C TRP A 320 8.05 -16.86 -27.20
N HIS A 321 7.62 -18.04 -27.69
CA HIS A 321 7.52 -18.45 -29.07
C HIS A 321 6.06 -18.41 -29.59
N GLY A 322 5.45 -17.23 -29.64
CA GLY A 322 4.06 -17.06 -30.10
C GLY A 322 3.82 -15.72 -30.82
N ALA A 323 2.92 -15.72 -31.81
CA ALA A 323 2.53 -14.52 -32.55
C ALA A 323 1.98 -13.41 -31.63
N ASP A 324 1.31 -13.82 -30.54
CA ASP A 324 0.80 -12.93 -29.51
C ASP A 324 1.93 -12.22 -28.74
N PHE A 325 3.07 -12.88 -28.49
CA PHE A 325 4.21 -12.29 -27.78
C PHE A 325 4.90 -11.26 -28.67
N GLN A 326 5.08 -11.60 -29.95
CA GLN A 326 5.60 -10.65 -30.94
C GLN A 326 4.69 -9.44 -31.11
N SER A 327 3.37 -9.65 -31.07
CA SER A 327 2.39 -8.55 -31.15
C SER A 327 2.47 -7.65 -29.92
N ALA A 328 2.57 -8.23 -28.72
CA ALA A 328 2.75 -7.47 -27.48
C ALA A 328 4.09 -6.70 -27.46
N LEU A 329 5.18 -7.32 -27.93
CA LEU A 329 6.49 -6.68 -28.01
C LEU A 329 6.48 -5.48 -28.98
N ARG A 330 5.82 -5.64 -30.14
CA ARG A 330 5.64 -4.55 -31.11
C ARG A 330 4.84 -3.41 -30.51
N LEU A 331 3.76 -3.71 -29.80
CA LEU A 331 2.91 -2.71 -29.14
C LEU A 331 3.69 -1.96 -28.05
N ALA A 332 4.43 -2.68 -27.21
CA ALA A 332 5.30 -2.08 -26.19
C ALA A 332 6.40 -1.21 -26.81
N SER A 333 7.04 -1.67 -27.89
CA SER A 333 8.06 -0.89 -28.61
C SER A 333 7.48 0.37 -29.24
N GLY A 334 6.26 0.30 -29.79
CA GLY A 334 5.55 1.44 -30.37
C GLY A 334 5.20 2.48 -29.31
N VAL A 335 4.72 2.05 -28.15
CA VAL A 335 4.44 2.94 -27.00
C VAL A 335 5.73 3.60 -26.49
N GLY A 336 6.81 2.84 -26.33
CA GLY A 336 8.12 3.38 -25.93
C GLY A 336 8.67 4.40 -26.93
N ALA A 337 8.54 4.15 -28.22
CA ALA A 337 8.93 5.09 -29.28
C ALA A 337 8.06 6.36 -29.25
N ALA A 338 6.75 6.23 -29.07
CA ALA A 338 5.84 7.37 -28.98
C ALA A 338 6.11 8.26 -27.75
N LEU A 339 6.46 7.65 -26.61
CA LEU A 339 6.78 8.37 -25.38
C LEU A 339 8.17 9.03 -25.39
N SER A 340 9.12 8.52 -26.17
CA SER A 340 10.47 9.09 -26.27
C SER A 340 10.57 10.23 -27.30
N LEU A 341 9.65 10.31 -28.26
CA LEU A 341 9.60 11.33 -29.31
C LEU A 341 9.51 12.79 -28.79
N PRO A 342 8.69 13.12 -27.77
CA PRO A 342 8.67 14.45 -27.15
C PRO A 342 9.99 14.78 -26.44
N LEU A 343 10.61 13.78 -25.82
CA LEU A 343 11.82 13.90 -25.02
C LEU A 343 13.03 14.25 -25.91
N PHE A 344 13.11 13.67 -27.11
CA PHE A 344 14.11 14.05 -28.11
C PHE A 344 13.88 15.42 -28.74
N ARG A 345 12.64 15.93 -28.75
CA ARG A 345 12.33 17.27 -29.27
C ARG A 345 12.71 18.38 -28.30
N SER A 346 12.73 18.14 -26.99
CA SER A 346 13.14 19.17 -26.01
C SER A 346 14.66 19.28 -25.80
N LEU A 347 15.42 18.29 -26.25
CA LEU A 347 16.89 18.26 -26.20
C LEU A 347 17.56 18.96 -27.40
N LYS A 348 16.79 19.45 -28.37
CA LYS A 348 17.24 20.32 -29.47
C LYS A 348 16.73 21.72 -29.24
#